data_AF-A0A350JFR9-F1
#
_entry.id   AF-A0A350JFR9-F1
#
_cell.length_a   1.000
_cell.length_b   1.000
_cell.length_c   1.000
_cell.angle_alpha   90.00
_cell.angle_beta   90.00
_cell.angle_gamma   90.00
#
_symmetry.space_group_name_H-M   'P 1'
#
loop_
_entity.id
_entity.type
_entity.pdbx_description
1 polymer ?
#
loop_
_entity_poly.entity_id
_entity_poly.type
_entity_poly.pdbx_seq_one_letter_code
_entity_poly.pdbx_strand_id
1 'polypeptide(L)'
;MRIALGILMSCLLISSALYSQFNVGYEPVNFIPVIKNGDTLHAPWAGGLNNPQFSPMDFTGNSDEELFVFDRDGALRKGFKYNASTGKYNWVHTIAEDSLPFERH
;
A
#
# COMPACT_ATOMS: atom_id res chain seq x y z
N MET A 1 23.37 -49.45 2.98
CA MET A 1 21.90 -49.29 3.07
C MET A 1 21.44 -48.49 4.29
N ARG A 2 21.90 -48.81 5.51
CA ARG A 2 21.50 -48.11 6.76
C ARG A 2 21.80 -46.59 6.77
N ILE A 3 22.98 -46.18 6.28
CA ILE A 3 23.41 -44.78 6.25
C ILE A 3 22.61 -43.97 5.22
N ALA A 4 22.36 -44.56 4.04
CA ALA A 4 21.58 -43.92 2.98
C ALA A 4 20.12 -43.67 3.41
N LEU A 5 19.53 -44.59 4.18
CA LEU A 5 18.17 -44.42 4.72
C LEU A 5 18.09 -43.29 5.77
N GLY A 6 19.13 -43.13 6.59
CA GLY A 6 19.22 -42.03 7.56
C GLY A 6 19.34 -40.66 6.89
N ILE A 7 20.15 -40.56 5.83
CA ILE A 7 20.29 -39.32 5.04
C ILE A 7 18.96 -38.97 4.37
N LEU A 8 18.28 -39.94 3.77
CA LEU A 8 16.99 -39.73 3.12
C LEU A 8 15.92 -39.24 4.12
N MET A 9 15.86 -39.85 5.31
CA MET A 9 14.92 -39.45 6.37
C MET A 9 15.21 -38.04 6.88
N SER A 10 16.49 -37.68 7.03
CA SER A 10 16.92 -36.34 7.43
C SER A 10 16.53 -35.28 6.39
N CYS A 11 16.75 -35.56 5.09
CA CYS A 11 16.33 -34.66 4.01
C CYS A 11 14.81 -34.45 3.95
N LEU A 12 14.02 -35.48 4.24
CA LEU A 12 12.55 -35.40 4.25
C LEU A 12 12.02 -34.55 5.42
N LEU A 13 12.72 -34.52 6.55
CA LEU A 13 12.34 -33.71 7.71
C LEU A 13 12.67 -32.24 7.52
N ILE A 14 13.79 -31.93 6.86
CA ILE A 14 14.24 -30.55 6.59
C ILE A 14 13.29 -29.83 5.63
N SER A 15 12.71 -30.52 4.64
CA SER A 15 11.78 -29.89 3.68
C SER A 15 10.46 -29.45 4.31
N SER A 16 10.01 -30.13 5.37
CA SER A 16 8.78 -29.75 6.09
C SER A 16 8.93 -28.45 6.90
N ALA A 17 10.13 -28.15 7.37
CA ALA A 17 10.44 -26.93 8.11
C ALA A 17 10.48 -25.66 7.24
N LEU A 18 10.56 -25.80 5.91
CA LEU A 18 10.65 -24.67 4.97
C LEU A 18 9.29 -24.04 4.62
N TYR A 19 8.17 -24.71 4.91
CA TYR A 19 6.82 -24.21 4.61
C TYR A 19 6.22 -23.30 5.70
N SER A 20 6.95 -22.98 6.77
CA SER A 20 6.41 -22.26 7.93
C SER A 20 6.62 -20.74 7.92
N GLN A 21 6.98 -20.13 6.79
CA GLN A 21 7.13 -18.67 6.68
C GLN A 21 5.90 -18.06 6.00
N PHE A 22 4.73 -18.15 6.63
CA PHE A 22 3.55 -17.42 6.17
C PHE A 22 3.63 -15.97 6.69
N ASN A 23 3.76 -15.00 5.78
CA ASN A 23 3.63 -13.60 6.12
C ASN A 23 2.14 -13.32 6.38
N VAL A 24 1.71 -13.36 7.64
CA VAL A 24 0.40 -12.80 8.03
C VAL A 24 0.53 -11.29 7.90
N GLY A 25 0.39 -10.79 6.67
CA GLY A 25 0.32 -9.37 6.39
C GLY A 25 -0.94 -8.77 7.00
N TYR A 26 -0.88 -7.48 7.32
CA TYR A 26 -2.07 -6.70 7.68
C TYR A 26 -2.44 -5.84 6.47
N GLU A 27 -3.66 -6.00 5.99
CA GLU A 27 -4.24 -5.11 4.97
C GLU A 27 -5.09 -4.04 5.66
N PRO A 28 -4.84 -2.75 5.42
CA PRO A 28 -5.63 -1.69 6.03
C PRO A 28 -7.05 -1.67 5.44
N VAL A 29 -8.02 -1.66 6.34
CA VAL A 29 -9.45 -1.55 6.00
C VAL A 29 -9.82 -0.06 5.92
N ASN A 30 -10.31 0.39 4.77
CA ASN A 30 -10.67 1.79 4.53
C ASN A 30 -12.15 2.02 4.15
N PHE A 31 -12.96 0.95 4.09
CA PHE A 31 -14.37 1.02 3.71
C PHE A 31 -15.34 1.20 4.89
N ILE A 32 -14.86 1.14 6.14
CA ILE A 32 -15.71 1.35 7.31
C ILE A 32 -16.13 2.82 7.35
N PRO A 33 -17.44 3.14 7.32
CA PRO A 33 -17.91 4.52 7.31
C PRO A 33 -17.65 5.18 8.67
N VAL A 34 -17.14 6.42 8.65
CA VAL A 34 -16.96 7.23 9.85
C VAL A 34 -18.02 8.33 9.84
N ILE A 35 -18.90 8.33 10.84
CA ILE A 35 -20.02 9.26 10.94
C ILE A 35 -19.67 10.37 11.95
N LYS A 36 -19.78 11.63 11.53
CA LYS A 36 -19.61 12.80 12.38
C LYS A 36 -20.76 13.77 12.14
N ASN A 37 -21.43 14.20 13.21
CA ASN A 37 -22.57 15.14 13.13
C ASN A 37 -23.71 14.66 12.21
N GLY A 38 -23.95 13.34 12.15
CA GLY A 38 -24.99 12.76 11.29
C GLY A 38 -24.62 12.61 9.81
N ASP A 39 -23.41 12.99 9.41
CA ASP A 39 -22.92 12.84 8.04
C ASP A 39 -21.72 11.89 7.95
N THR A 40 -21.54 11.23 6.81
CA THR A 40 -20.43 10.34 6.55
C THR A 40 -19.22 11.14 6.08
N LEU A 41 -18.11 11.02 6.80
CA LEU A 41 -16.86 11.66 6.41
C LEU A 41 -16.30 11.03 5.14
N HIS A 42 -15.83 11.87 4.23
CA HIS A 42 -15.11 11.45 3.03
C HIS A 42 -13.63 11.20 3.37
N ALA A 43 -13.08 10.10 2.85
CA ALA A 43 -11.70 9.64 3.09
C ALA A 43 -11.25 9.68 4.57
N PRO A 44 -12.05 9.17 5.54
CA PRO A 44 -11.78 9.39 6.97
C PRO A 44 -10.51 8.67 7.46
N TRP A 45 -10.07 7.64 6.75
CA TRP A 45 -8.87 6.85 7.05
C TRP A 45 -7.61 7.38 6.35
N ALA A 46 -7.71 8.48 5.58
CA ALA A 46 -6.58 9.02 4.85
C ALA A 46 -5.66 9.92 5.69
N GLY A 47 -6.06 10.27 6.92
CA GLY A 47 -5.33 11.15 7.83
C GLY A 47 -4.09 10.52 8.49
N GLY A 48 -3.77 11.02 9.69
CA GLY A 48 -2.56 10.62 10.44
C GLY A 48 -1.28 11.25 9.91
N LEU A 49 -1.40 12.44 9.29
CA LEU A 49 -0.26 13.19 8.76
C LEU A 49 0.26 14.17 9.82
N ASN A 50 1.58 14.18 10.04
CA ASN A 50 2.27 15.04 10.99
C ASN A 50 3.02 16.18 10.29
N ASN A 51 3.76 15.89 9.22
CA ASN A 51 4.57 16.87 8.49
C ASN A 51 4.43 16.72 6.96
N PRO A 52 3.21 16.92 6.41
CA PRO A 52 2.92 16.67 5.00
C PRO A 52 3.46 17.75 4.06
N GLN A 53 3.97 17.31 2.91
CA GLN A 53 4.31 18.11 1.75
C GLN A 53 3.42 17.68 0.59
N PHE A 54 2.78 18.66 -0.06
CA PHE A 54 1.82 18.43 -1.14
C PHE A 54 2.44 18.79 -2.48
N SER A 55 2.21 17.96 -3.50
CA SER A 55 2.61 18.24 -4.86
C SER A 55 1.57 17.70 -5.86
N PRO A 56 1.30 18.42 -6.96
CA PRO A 56 0.59 17.84 -8.08
C PRO A 56 1.45 16.75 -8.74
N MET A 57 0.83 15.66 -9.17
CA MET A 57 1.50 14.58 -9.90
C MET A 57 0.48 13.79 -10.71
N ASP A 58 0.76 13.52 -11.98
CA ASP A 58 0.01 12.51 -12.73
C ASP A 58 0.58 11.11 -12.42
N PHE A 59 -0.04 10.42 -11.47
CA PHE A 59 0.28 9.01 -11.19
C PHE A 59 -0.72 8.04 -11.84
N THR A 60 -1.71 8.52 -12.59
CA THR A 60 -2.70 7.65 -13.26
C THR A 60 -2.43 7.48 -14.75
N GLY A 61 -1.55 8.29 -15.34
CA GLY A 61 -1.14 8.25 -16.73
C GLY A 61 -2.19 8.81 -17.70
N ASN A 62 -3.18 9.56 -17.21
CA ASN A 62 -4.23 10.18 -18.01
C ASN A 62 -3.97 11.66 -18.34
N SER A 63 -2.81 12.20 -17.97
CA SER A 63 -2.46 13.62 -18.08
C SER A 63 -3.28 14.57 -17.20
N ASP A 64 -4.05 14.06 -16.25
CA ASP A 64 -4.72 14.86 -15.21
C ASP A 64 -3.81 14.99 -13.98
N GLU A 65 -3.75 16.17 -13.39
CA GLU A 65 -2.99 16.38 -12.15
C GLU A 65 -3.74 15.78 -10.95
N GLU A 66 -3.11 14.82 -10.29
CA GLU A 66 -3.57 14.24 -9.03
C GLU A 66 -2.80 14.85 -7.86
N LEU A 67 -3.24 14.58 -6.62
CA LEU A 67 -2.57 15.08 -5.43
C LEU A 67 -1.69 14.00 -4.80
N PHE A 68 -0.38 14.26 -4.76
CA PHE A 68 0.60 13.47 -4.02
C PHE A 68 0.94 14.14 -2.69
N VAL A 69 1.06 13.33 -1.64
CA VAL A 69 1.42 13.79 -0.29
C VAL A 69 2.57 12.95 0.25
N PHE A 70 3.66 13.63 0.60
CA PHE A 70 4.81 13.06 1.30
C PHE A 70 4.86 13.57 2.74
N ASP A 71 4.70 12.69 3.72
CA ASP A 71 4.89 13.02 5.13
C ASP A 71 6.34 12.76 5.56
N ARG A 72 7.03 13.82 5.97
CA ARG A 72 8.44 13.74 6.36
C ARG A 72 8.68 13.01 7.69
N ASP A 73 7.69 12.97 8.58
CA ASP A 73 7.86 12.40 9.92
C ASP A 73 7.95 10.87 9.89
N GLY A 74 7.29 10.23 8.92
CA GLY A 74 7.26 8.77 8.75
C GLY A 74 7.62 8.27 7.35
N ALA A 75 8.10 9.16 6.47
CA ALA A 75 8.29 8.89 5.04
C ALA A 75 7.03 8.29 4.36
N LEU A 76 5.85 8.67 4.84
CA LEU A 76 4.58 8.17 4.32
C LEU A 76 4.28 8.81 2.98
N ARG A 77 3.81 8.00 2.04
CA ARG A 77 3.44 8.42 0.68
C ARG A 77 1.95 8.14 0.51
N LYS A 78 1.17 9.15 0.14
CA LYS A 78 -0.25 9.00 -0.14
C LYS A 78 -0.57 9.63 -1.50
N GLY A 79 -1.38 8.92 -2.29
CA GLY A 79 -1.94 9.41 -3.53
C GLY A 79 -3.42 9.70 -3.36
N PHE A 80 -3.89 10.76 -4.00
CA PHE A 80 -5.27 11.18 -3.98
C PHE A 80 -5.72 11.47 -5.41
N LYS A 81 -6.66 10.66 -5.91
CA LYS A 81 -7.21 10.79 -7.25
C LYS A 81 -8.40 11.74 -7.28
N TYR A 82 -8.35 12.76 -8.11
CA TYR A 82 -9.45 13.66 -8.36
C TYR A 82 -10.61 12.93 -9.04
N ASN A 83 -11.82 13.13 -8.52
CA ASN A 83 -13.05 12.65 -9.12
C ASN A 83 -13.86 13.86 -9.62
N ALA A 84 -13.88 14.04 -10.93
CA ALA A 84 -14.57 15.15 -11.60
C ALA A 84 -16.10 15.13 -11.41
N SER A 85 -16.71 13.95 -11.19
CA SER A 85 -18.15 13.83 -10.95
C SER A 85 -18.55 14.34 -9.56
N THR A 86 -17.68 14.18 -8.57
CA THR A 86 -17.96 14.61 -7.18
C THR A 86 -17.24 15.89 -6.78
N GLY A 87 -16.24 16.34 -7.54
CA GLY A 87 -15.35 17.46 -7.19
C GLY A 87 -14.48 17.17 -5.97
N LYS A 88 -14.14 15.91 -5.70
CA LYS A 88 -13.43 15.47 -4.48
C LYS A 88 -12.25 14.56 -4.81
N TYR A 89 -11.28 14.52 -3.90
CA TYR A 89 -10.07 13.70 -3.99
C TYR A 89 -10.22 12.37 -3.25
N ASN A 90 -10.27 11.25 -3.97
CA ASN A 90 -10.37 9.92 -3.40
C ASN A 90 -8.99 9.38 -3.03
N TRP A 91 -8.83 8.92 -1.79
CA TRP A 91 -7.57 8.31 -1.33
C TRP A 91 -7.28 7.01 -2.09
N VAL A 92 -6.06 6.88 -2.60
CA VAL A 92 -5.55 5.70 -3.31
C VAL A 92 -4.54 5.00 -2.41
N HIS A 93 -4.78 3.71 -2.12
CA HIS A 93 -3.97 2.95 -1.18
C HIS A 93 -2.60 2.55 -1.75
N THR A 94 -2.55 2.27 -3.04
CA THR A 94 -1.34 1.85 -3.75
C THR A 94 -1.11 2.80 -4.92
N ILE A 95 -0.07 3.62 -4.82
CA ILE A 95 0.54 4.20 -6.02
C ILE A 95 1.36 3.05 -6.59
N ALA A 96 1.06 2.61 -7.80
CA ALA A 96 1.72 1.44 -8.38
C ALA A 96 3.23 1.73 -8.45
N GLU A 97 4.04 0.91 -7.77
CA GLU A 97 5.50 1.10 -7.68
C GLU A 97 6.20 0.80 -9.02
N ASP A 98 5.45 0.27 -10.00
CA ASP A 98 5.87 0.02 -11.37
C ASP A 98 5.67 1.21 -12.31
N SER A 99 5.18 2.37 -11.82
CA SER A 99 5.26 3.61 -12.60
C SER A 99 6.75 3.91 -12.83
N LEU A 100 7.20 3.73 -14.08
CA LEU A 100 8.59 3.91 -14.48
C LEU A 100 9.17 5.18 -13.82
N PRO A 101 10.33 5.10 -13.14
CA PRO A 101 10.95 6.28 -12.57
C PRO A 101 11.13 7.31 -13.70
N PHE A 102 10.75 8.55 -13.43
CA PHE A 102 10.89 9.65 -14.38
C PHE A 102 12.36 9.68 -14.85
N GLU A 103 12.63 9.21 -16.07
CA GLU A 103 13.92 9.44 -16.69
C GLU A 103 14.07 10.96 -16.78
N ARG A 104 15.09 11.49 -16.11
CA ARG A 104 15.45 12.90 -16.17
C ARG A 104 15.70 13.26 -17.64
N HIS A 105 14.77 13.99 -18.23
CA HIS A 105 15.05 14.86 -19.37
C HIS A 105 15.80 16.10 -18.89
#